data_AF-A0A920NRK3-F1
#
_entry.id   AF-A0A920NRK3-F1
#
_cell.length_a   1.000
_cell.length_b   1.000
_cell.length_c   1.000
_cell.angle_alpha   90.00
_cell.angle_beta   90.00
_cell.angle_gamma   90.00
#
_symmetry.space_group_name_H-M   'P 1'
#
loop_
_entity.id
_entity.type
_entity.pdbx_description
1 polymer ?
#
loop_
_entity_poly.entity_id
_entity_poly.type
_entity_poly.pdbx_seq_one_letter_code
_entity_poly.pdbx_strand_id
1 'polypeptide(L)'
;MNVNTALLAFSLIAIFGFLSEALFRRTNIPDVLFLIILGFIIGPNGFGYTSPEDLASVAPVCTTFTLLILIFDGAFNINLSSLIREFSSSLILTIYNFVISTIVVGGIFYYIHQYHLDGTTMMAQWLLGFLLLVYPLLLLFLY
;
A
#
# COMPACT_ATOMS: atom_id res chain seq x y z
N MET A 1 23.47 3.10 -20.06
CA MET A 1 22.47 4.17 -20.23
C MET A 1 23.21 5.48 -20.48
N ASN A 2 22.82 6.26 -21.49
CA ASN A 2 23.47 7.55 -21.76
C ASN A 2 22.97 8.59 -20.75
N VAL A 3 23.81 9.52 -20.29
CA VAL A 3 23.44 10.49 -19.25
C VAL A 3 22.20 11.29 -19.65
N ASN A 4 22.10 11.66 -20.94
CA ASN A 4 20.96 12.36 -21.51
C ASN A 4 19.65 11.56 -21.38
N THR A 5 19.69 10.25 -21.63
CA THR A 5 18.50 9.38 -21.50
C THR A 5 18.05 9.25 -20.05
N ALA A 6 19.01 9.22 -19.10
CA ALA A 6 18.70 9.22 -17.68
C ALA A 6 18.03 10.52 -17.22
N LEU A 7 18.61 11.67 -17.60
CA LEU A 7 18.05 12.99 -17.33
C LEU A 7 16.62 13.15 -17.88
N LEU A 8 16.40 12.68 -19.11
CA LEU A 8 15.08 12.71 -19.73
C LEU A 8 14.08 11.87 -18.92
N ALA A 9 14.44 10.63 -18.55
CA ALA A 9 13.59 9.76 -17.76
C ALA A 9 13.23 10.38 -16.39
N PHE A 10 14.21 10.91 -15.65
CA PHE A 10 13.97 11.59 -14.38
C PHE A 10 13.05 12.81 -14.53
N SER A 11 13.25 13.62 -15.56
CA SER A 11 12.41 14.78 -15.84
C SER A 11 10.97 14.37 -16.14
N LEU A 12 10.79 13.30 -16.91
CA LEU A 12 9.48 12.77 -17.29
C LEU A 12 8.72 12.22 -16.07
N ILE A 13 9.42 11.46 -15.20
CA ILE A 13 8.88 10.99 -13.92
C ILE A 13 8.47 12.16 -13.03
N ALA A 14 9.31 13.20 -12.91
CA ALA A 14 9.01 14.38 -12.10
C ALA A 14 7.79 15.15 -12.64
N ILE A 15 7.68 15.31 -13.97
CA ILE A 15 6.52 15.95 -14.60
C ILE A 15 5.24 15.15 -14.32
N PHE A 16 5.27 13.83 -14.45
CA PHE A 16 4.10 13.00 -14.15
C PHE A 16 3.73 13.03 -12.67
N GLY A 17 4.71 13.05 -11.77
CA GLY A 17 4.48 13.26 -10.34
C GLY A 17 3.75 14.58 -10.08
N PHE A 18 4.27 15.69 -10.59
CA PHE A 18 3.63 17.01 -10.42
C PHE A 18 2.24 17.08 -11.07
N LEU A 19 2.08 16.48 -12.26
CA LEU A 19 0.80 16.42 -12.96
C LEU A 19 -0.24 15.62 -12.16
N SER A 20 0.18 14.50 -11.57
CA SER A 20 -0.68 13.66 -10.73
C SER A 20 -1.16 14.42 -9.49
N GLU A 21 -0.29 15.21 -8.86
CA GLU A 21 -0.65 16.03 -7.71
C GLU A 21 -1.61 17.17 -8.11
N ALA A 22 -1.38 17.80 -9.27
CA ALA A 22 -2.29 18.80 -9.81
C ALA A 22 -3.69 18.23 -10.13
N LEU A 23 -3.74 16.99 -10.64
CA LEU A 23 -4.97 16.25 -10.85
C LEU A 23 -5.66 15.88 -9.54
N PHE A 24 -4.91 15.42 -8.54
CA PHE A 24 -5.43 15.14 -7.19
C PHE A 24 -6.12 16.36 -6.61
N ARG A 25 -5.49 17.53 -6.66
CA ARG A 25 -6.08 18.78 -6.16
C ARG A 25 -7.39 19.17 -6.84
N ARG A 26 -7.63 18.75 -8.09
CA ARG A 26 -8.89 19.02 -8.81
C ARG A 26 -9.95 17.93 -8.65
N THR A 27 -9.55 16.68 -8.53
CA THR A 27 -10.46 15.52 -8.57
C THR A 27 -10.69 14.88 -7.21
N ASN A 28 -9.87 15.20 -6.20
CA ASN A 28 -9.76 14.51 -4.91
C ASN A 28 -9.40 13.02 -5.02
N ILE A 29 -8.97 12.54 -6.20
CA ILE A 29 -8.52 11.15 -6.41
C ILE A 29 -7.03 11.08 -6.04
N PRO A 30 -6.62 10.28 -5.04
CA PRO A 30 -5.23 10.18 -4.61
C PRO A 30 -4.26 10.07 -5.79
N ASP A 31 -3.23 10.91 -5.80
CA ASP A 31 -2.19 10.98 -6.82
C ASP A 31 -1.52 9.61 -7.08
N VAL A 32 -1.31 8.83 -6.02
CA VAL A 32 -0.79 7.45 -6.09
C VAL A 32 -1.64 6.57 -7.01
N LEU A 33 -2.97 6.67 -6.97
CA LEU A 33 -3.85 5.86 -7.82
C LEU A 33 -3.67 6.22 -9.31
N PHE A 34 -3.52 7.51 -9.61
CA PHE A 34 -3.24 7.96 -10.96
C PHE A 34 -1.90 7.40 -11.47
N LEU A 35 -0.85 7.45 -10.64
CA LEU A 35 0.46 6.90 -11.00
C LEU A 35 0.44 5.37 -11.16
N ILE A 36 -0.32 4.64 -10.35
CA ILE A 36 -0.52 3.18 -10.50
C ILE A 36 -1.17 2.87 -11.86
N ILE A 37 -2.26 3.58 -12.21
CA ILE A 37 -2.96 3.38 -13.48
C ILE A 37 -2.04 3.72 -14.66
N LEU A 38 -1.30 4.83 -14.56
CA LEU A 38 -0.33 5.23 -15.59
C LEU A 38 0.74 4.16 -15.77
N GLY A 39 1.34 3.67 -14.68
CA GLY A 39 2.31 2.58 -14.72
C GLY A 39 1.75 1.29 -15.33
N PHE A 40 0.49 0.94 -15.00
CA PHE A 40 -0.19 -0.20 -15.60
C PHE A 40 -0.39 -0.04 -17.12
N ILE A 41 -0.79 1.15 -17.57
CA ILE A 41 -0.99 1.47 -19.00
C ILE A 41 0.34 1.46 -19.76
N ILE A 42 1.44 1.94 -19.18
CA ILE A 42 2.77 1.93 -19.82
C ILE A 42 3.41 0.53 -19.80
N GLY A 43 3.09 -0.26 -18.78
CA GLY A 43 3.61 -1.61 -18.56
C GLY A 43 3.18 -2.65 -19.61
N PRO A 44 3.57 -3.92 -19.41
CA PRO A 44 3.36 -4.99 -20.39
C PRO A 44 1.87 -5.27 -20.68
N ASN A 45 0.99 -4.97 -19.73
CA ASN A 45 -0.45 -5.18 -19.85
C ASN A 45 -1.19 -4.07 -20.60
N GLY A 46 -0.51 -2.95 -20.91
CA GLY A 46 -1.07 -1.84 -21.67
C GLY A 46 -0.38 -1.69 -23.03
N PHE A 47 0.55 -0.73 -23.12
CA PHE A 47 1.29 -0.45 -24.35
C PHE A 47 2.58 -1.25 -24.52
N GLY A 48 3.06 -1.93 -23.46
CA GLY A 48 4.25 -2.77 -23.54
C GLY A 48 5.57 -2.02 -23.69
N TYR A 49 5.64 -0.76 -23.26
CA TYR A 49 6.86 0.05 -23.35
C TYR A 49 7.91 -0.31 -22.30
N THR A 50 7.49 -0.91 -21.18
CA THR A 50 8.38 -1.32 -20.10
C THR A 50 7.97 -2.68 -19.56
N SER A 51 8.94 -3.49 -19.16
CA SER A 51 8.76 -4.76 -18.48
C SER A 51 9.21 -4.67 -17.02
N PRO A 52 8.66 -5.50 -16.10
CA PRO A 52 9.12 -5.56 -14.72
C PRO A 52 10.63 -5.84 -14.60
N GLU A 53 11.19 -6.61 -15.54
CA GLU A 53 12.61 -6.95 -15.59
C GLU A 53 13.49 -5.72 -15.84
N ASP A 54 13.03 -4.75 -16.64
CA ASP A 54 13.74 -3.50 -16.91
C ASP A 54 13.88 -2.64 -15.65
N LEU A 55 12.88 -2.70 -14.76
CA LEU A 55 12.84 -1.94 -13.52
C LEU A 55 13.45 -2.68 -12.32
N ALA A 56 13.69 -3.99 -12.43
CA ALA A 56 14.15 -4.82 -11.31
C ALA A 56 15.46 -4.32 -10.65
N SER A 57 16.33 -3.65 -11.41
CA SER A 57 17.58 -3.09 -10.89
C SER A 57 17.44 -1.71 -10.23
N VAL A 58 16.44 -0.91 -10.65
CA VAL A 58 16.28 0.50 -10.23
C VAL A 58 15.18 0.64 -9.18
N ALA A 59 14.10 -0.14 -9.30
CA ALA A 59 12.94 -0.10 -8.42
C ALA A 59 13.31 -0.31 -6.94
N PRO A 60 14.20 -1.25 -6.55
CA PRO A 60 14.59 -1.40 -5.15
C PRO A 60 15.24 -0.13 -4.60
N VAL A 61 16.17 0.47 -5.34
CA VAL A 61 16.87 1.69 -4.91
C VAL A 61 15.89 2.85 -4.74
N CYS A 62 15.05 3.10 -5.74
CA CYS A 62 14.03 4.14 -5.67
C CYS A 62 13.05 3.91 -4.51
N THR A 63 12.61 2.67 -4.30
CA THR A 63 11.70 2.30 -3.20
C THR A 63 12.37 2.54 -1.85
N THR A 64 13.62 2.11 -1.67
CA THR A 64 14.37 2.35 -0.44
C THR A 64 14.49 3.83 -0.12
N PHE A 65 14.89 4.66 -1.08
CA PHE A 65 14.99 6.11 -0.85
C PHE A 65 13.63 6.76 -0.59
N THR A 66 12.59 6.34 -1.32
CA THR A 66 11.22 6.84 -1.13
C THR A 66 10.71 6.51 0.27
N LEU A 67 10.85 5.26 0.70
CA LEU A 67 10.47 4.82 2.04
C LEU A 67 11.29 5.51 3.12
N LEU A 68 12.60 5.64 2.92
CA LEU A 68 13.47 6.36 3.87
C LEU A 68 12.97 7.80 4.05
N ILE A 69 12.71 8.52 2.96
CA ILE A 69 12.21 9.90 3.02
C ILE A 69 10.83 9.94 3.67
N LEU A 70 9.92 9.02 3.33
CA LEU A 70 8.57 8.95 3.89
C LEU A 70 8.57 8.66 5.38
N ILE A 71 9.37 7.69 5.83
CA ILE A 71 9.53 7.34 7.26
C ILE A 71 10.20 8.49 8.01
N PHE A 72 11.22 9.13 7.41
CA PHE A 72 11.87 10.28 8.00
C PHE A 72 10.88 11.43 8.20
N ASP A 73 10.16 11.84 7.16
CA ASP A 73 9.15 12.90 7.24
C ASP A 73 8.06 12.56 8.28
N GLY A 74 7.56 11.32 8.26
CA GLY A 74 6.62 10.83 9.25
C GLY A 74 7.16 10.88 10.68
N ALA A 75 8.39 10.42 10.91
CA ALA A 75 9.02 10.38 12.22
C ALA A 75 9.29 11.79 12.79
N PHE A 76 9.77 12.72 11.97
CA PHE A 76 10.06 14.09 12.40
C PHE A 76 8.80 14.93 12.63
N ASN A 77 7.70 14.63 11.95
CA ASN A 77 6.44 15.35 12.11
C ASN A 77 5.56 14.79 13.24
N ILE A 78 5.94 13.68 13.89
CA ILE A 78 5.21 13.12 15.03
C ILE A 78 5.47 13.90 16.32
N ASN A 79 4.40 14.31 17.00
CA ASN A 79 4.48 14.81 18.38
C ASN A 79 4.60 13.63 19.36
N LEU A 80 5.84 13.25 19.70
CA LEU A 80 6.13 12.07 20.52
C LEU A 80 5.44 12.11 21.90
N SER A 81 5.31 13.29 22.50
CA SER A 81 4.62 13.47 23.80
C SER A 81 3.14 13.10 23.71
N SER A 82 2.45 13.59 22.68
CA SER A 82 1.03 13.28 22.46
C SER A 82 0.83 11.81 22.09
N LEU A 83 1.73 11.27 21.25
CA LEU A 83 1.72 9.86 20.86
C LEU A 83 1.77 8.95 22.09
N ILE A 84 2.76 9.13 22.98
CA ILE A 84 2.92 8.28 24.18
C ILE A 84 1.71 8.41 25.11
N ARG A 85 1.17 9.63 25.28
CA ARG A 85 0.01 9.86 26.14
C ARG A 85 -1.24 9.12 25.66
N GLU A 86 -1.45 9.11 24.35
CA GLU A 86 -2.65 8.52 23.74
C GLU A 86 -2.47 7.03 23.39
N PHE A 87 -1.23 6.56 23.30
CA PHE A 87 -0.87 5.20 22.91
C PHE A 87 -1.61 4.12 23.70
N SER A 88 -1.67 4.24 25.04
CA SER A 88 -2.32 3.22 25.88
C SER A 88 -3.83 3.11 25.61
N SER A 89 -4.51 4.24 25.41
CA SER A 89 -5.95 4.24 25.12
C SER A 89 -6.23 3.74 23.70
N SER A 90 -5.45 4.21 22.72
CA SER A 90 -5.54 3.79 21.33
C SER A 90 -5.23 2.31 21.14
N LEU A 91 -4.29 1.74 21.89
CA LEU A 91 -3.98 0.31 21.86
C LEU A 91 -5.18 -0.54 22.28
N ILE A 92 -5.85 -0.19 23.38
CA ILE A 92 -7.02 -0.93 23.85
C ILE A 92 -8.13 -0.90 22.79
N LEU A 93 -8.43 0.29 22.26
CA LEU A 93 -9.38 0.46 21.16
C LEU A 93 -9.02 -0.37 19.92
N THR A 94 -7.73 -0.38 19.55
CA THR A 94 -7.22 -1.15 18.41
C THR A 94 -7.39 -2.65 18.63
N ILE A 95 -7.07 -3.17 19.82
CA ILE A 95 -7.23 -4.59 20.16
C ILE A 95 -8.72 -4.98 20.10
N TYR A 96 -9.61 -4.16 20.67
CA TYR A 96 -11.05 -4.43 20.59
C TYR A 96 -11.55 -4.43 19.15
N ASN A 97 -11.20 -3.41 18.37
CA ASN A 97 -11.57 -3.33 16.96
C ASN A 97 -11.04 -4.55 16.20
N PHE A 98 -9.78 -4.92 16.43
CA PHE A 98 -9.15 -6.07 15.80
C PHE A 98 -9.86 -7.39 16.11
N VAL A 99 -10.14 -7.67 17.38
CA VAL A 99 -10.82 -8.91 17.79
C VAL A 99 -12.24 -8.97 17.23
N ILE A 100 -13.00 -7.89 17.37
CA ILE A 100 -14.38 -7.82 16.89
C ILE A 100 -14.42 -7.97 15.36
N SER A 101 -13.58 -7.22 14.65
CA SER A 101 -13.50 -7.27 13.20
C SER A 101 -13.09 -8.67 12.72
N THR A 102 -12.13 -9.32 13.40
CA THR A 102 -11.72 -10.69 13.06
C THR A 102 -12.86 -11.68 13.22
N ILE A 103 -13.65 -11.57 14.29
CA ILE A 103 -14.81 -12.42 14.52
C ILE A 103 -15.89 -12.17 13.47
N VAL A 104 -16.16 -10.90 13.13
CA VAL A 104 -17.19 -10.53 12.16
C VAL A 104 -16.80 -10.97 10.75
N VAL A 105 -15.61 -10.59 10.28
CA VAL A 105 -15.12 -10.95 8.94
C VAL A 105 -14.94 -12.46 8.83
N GLY A 106 -14.30 -13.09 9.82
CA GLY A 106 -14.15 -14.55 9.87
C GLY A 106 -15.51 -15.27 9.88
N GLY A 107 -16.47 -14.76 10.64
CA GLY A 107 -17.85 -15.29 10.69
C GLY A 107 -18.61 -15.14 9.36
N ILE A 108 -18.42 -14.02 8.66
CA ILE A 108 -18.99 -13.81 7.31
C ILE A 108 -18.38 -14.81 6.32
N PHE A 109 -17.06 -14.98 6.34
CA PHE A 109 -16.39 -15.98 5.49
C PHE A 109 -16.85 -17.40 5.82
N TYR A 110 -17.07 -17.71 7.10
CA TYR A 110 -17.64 -18.98 7.52
C TYR A 110 -19.08 -19.19 7.03
N TYR A 111 -19.92 -18.15 7.09
CA TYR A 111 -21.28 -18.22 6.57
C TYR A 111 -21.29 -18.40 5.05
N ILE A 112 -20.51 -17.60 4.31
CA ILE A 112 -20.39 -17.72 2.84
C ILE A 112 -19.88 -19.11 2.47
N HIS A 113 -18.95 -19.66 3.23
CA HIS A 113 -18.42 -21.01 3.02
C HIS A 113 -19.48 -22.09 3.13
N GLN A 114 -20.32 -22.05 4.17
CA GLN A 114 -21.40 -23.02 4.36
C GLN A 114 -22.38 -23.09 3.18
N TYR A 115 -22.58 -21.99 2.45
CA TYR A 115 -23.59 -21.91 1.40
C TYR A 115 -23.04 -21.96 -0.04
N HIS A 116 -21.75 -21.72 -0.29
CA HIS A 116 -21.24 -21.51 -1.68
C HIS A 116 -19.86 -22.10 -2.01
N LEU A 117 -19.04 -22.56 -1.05
CA LEU A 117 -17.63 -22.93 -1.32
C LEU A 117 -17.25 -24.28 -0.70
N ASP A 118 -17.57 -25.40 -1.35
CA ASP A 118 -17.33 -26.77 -0.84
C ASP A 118 -15.84 -27.23 -0.74
N GLY A 119 -14.87 -26.32 -0.55
CA GLY A 119 -13.44 -26.62 -0.71
C GLY A 119 -12.48 -26.23 0.42
N THR A 120 -12.90 -25.53 1.48
CA THR A 120 -11.97 -25.02 2.52
C THR A 120 -12.30 -25.52 3.92
N THR A 121 -11.28 -25.72 4.75
CA THR A 121 -11.45 -26.13 6.16
C THR A 121 -11.91 -24.95 7.00
N MET A 122 -12.70 -25.20 8.06
CA MET A 122 -13.14 -24.17 9.02
C MET A 122 -11.97 -23.28 9.48
N MET A 123 -10.83 -23.90 9.81
CA MET A 123 -9.62 -23.19 10.25
C MET A 123 -9.10 -22.17 9.21
N ALA A 124 -9.21 -22.49 7.92
CA ALA A 124 -8.73 -21.61 6.85
C ALA A 124 -9.54 -20.31 6.75
N GLN A 125 -10.83 -20.31 7.08
CA GLN A 125 -11.67 -19.09 7.02
C GLN A 125 -11.39 -18.13 8.16
N TRP A 126 -11.20 -18.65 9.37
CA TRP A 126 -10.77 -17.85 10.51
C TRP A 126 -9.38 -17.25 10.25
N LEU A 127 -8.48 -18.03 9.67
CA LEU A 127 -7.18 -17.55 9.22
C LEU A 127 -7.30 -16.47 8.14
N LEU A 128 -8.16 -16.64 7.13
CA LEU A 128 -8.37 -15.63 6.09
C LEU A 128 -8.94 -14.33 6.66
N GLY A 129 -9.93 -14.40 7.54
CA GLY A 129 -10.50 -13.22 8.19
C GLY A 129 -9.49 -12.47 9.06
N PHE A 130 -8.69 -13.20 9.83
CA PHE A 130 -7.57 -12.64 10.59
C PHE A 130 -6.52 -12.01 9.66
N LEU A 131 -6.12 -12.72 8.60
CA LEU A 131 -5.04 -12.29 7.72
C LEU A 131 -5.43 -11.04 6.92
N LEU A 132 -6.68 -10.92 6.46
CA LEU A 132 -7.19 -9.71 5.79
C LEU A 132 -7.11 -8.46 6.68
N LEU A 133 -7.33 -8.60 7.98
CA LEU A 133 -7.28 -7.50 8.94
C LEU A 133 -5.87 -7.17 9.41
N VAL A 134 -5.01 -8.18 9.55
CA VAL A 134 -3.59 -7.99 9.88
C VAL A 134 -2.80 -7.55 8.65
N TYR A 135 -3.27 -7.80 7.42
CA TYR A 135 -2.53 -7.52 6.19
C TYR A 135 -2.02 -6.08 6.08
N PRO A 136 -2.83 -5.03 6.33
CA PRO A 136 -2.34 -3.65 6.31
C PRO A 136 -1.27 -3.38 7.38
N LEU A 137 -1.39 -4.04 8.54
CA LEU A 137 -0.45 -3.92 9.65
C LEU A 137 0.86 -4.66 9.35
N LEU A 138 0.80 -5.85 8.73
CA LEU A 138 1.95 -6.62 8.27
C LEU A 138 2.72 -5.89 7.17
N LEU A 139 2.02 -5.25 6.23
CA LEU A 139 2.65 -4.38 5.24
C LEU A 139 3.42 -3.25 5.92
N LEU A 140 2.88 -2.64 6.97
CA LEU A 140 3.56 -1.61 7.76
C LEU A 140 4.85 -2.08 8.47
N PHE A 141 5.04 -3.39 8.68
CA PHE A 141 6.26 -3.96 9.27
C PHE A 141 7.22 -4.56 8.23
N LEU A 142 6.75 -4.78 6.99
CA LEU A 142 7.52 -5.38 5.90
C LEU A 142 8.03 -4.34 4.88
N TYR A 143 7.66 -3.07 5.04
CA TYR A 143 8.14 -1.91 4.29
C TYR A 143 8.80 -0.91 5.25
#